data_AF-A0A4U6T3U9-F1
#
_entry.id   AF-A0A4U6T3U9-F1
#
_cell.length_a   1.000
_cell.length_b   1.000
_cell.length_c   1.000
_cell.angle_alpha   90.00
_cell.angle_beta   90.00
_cell.angle_gamma   90.00
#
_symmetry.space_group_name_H-M   'P 1'
#
loop_
_entity.id
_entity.type
_entity.pdbx_description
1 polymer ?
#
loop_
_entity_poly.entity_id
_entity_poly.type
_entity_poly.pdbx_seq_one_letter_code
_entity_poly.pdbx_strand_id
1 'polypeptide(L)'
;MLESPSQSRARSERCGAPLCPAASRSSTRTFLCCWHLWKHRNGVVFNEQQPCLSNILRSCREDARLWASRLPRADAPIVESWCNLLSPV
;
A
#
# COMPACT_ATOMS: atom_id res chain seq x y z
N MET A 1 21.08 55.61 -19.60
CA MET A 1 21.47 54.28 -20.13
C MET A 1 22.12 53.56 -18.97
N LEU A 2 21.53 52.61 -18.25
CA LEU A 2 20.35 51.78 -18.44
C LEU A 2 19.69 51.50 -17.08
N GLU A 3 18.36 51.43 -17.08
CA GLU A 3 17.49 51.03 -15.97
C GLU A 3 17.53 49.52 -15.72
N SER A 4 17.37 49.15 -14.44
CA SER A 4 16.75 47.92 -13.90
C SER A 4 17.45 46.54 -14.05
N PRO A 5 17.67 45.82 -12.93
CA PRO A 5 17.86 44.36 -12.93
C PRO A 5 16.48 43.69 -13.02
N SER A 6 16.05 43.40 -14.24
CA SER A 6 14.87 42.58 -14.53
C SER A 6 15.12 41.12 -14.14
N GLN A 7 14.72 40.81 -12.90
CA GLN A 7 13.76 39.74 -12.63
C GLN A 7 13.89 38.48 -13.51
N SER A 8 15.03 37.79 -13.42
CA SER A 8 15.17 36.44 -13.97
C SER A 8 14.58 35.43 -12.98
N ARG A 9 13.24 35.42 -13.00
CA ARG A 9 12.35 34.37 -12.52
C ARG A 9 12.96 32.98 -12.66
N ALA A 10 13.11 32.31 -11.53
CA ALA A 10 12.61 30.96 -11.29
C ALA A 10 12.46 30.07 -12.55
N ARG A 11 13.57 29.48 -13.03
CA ARG A 11 13.52 28.13 -13.60
C ARG A 11 13.62 27.18 -12.41
N SER A 12 12.57 27.08 -11.59
CA SER A 12 11.61 26.00 -11.72
C SER A 12 12.36 24.69 -11.96
N GLU A 13 12.93 24.20 -10.87
CA GLU A 13 13.22 22.79 -10.62
C GLU A 13 11.95 22.00 -10.94
N ARG A 14 11.75 21.69 -12.23
CA ARG A 14 10.87 20.60 -12.61
C ARG A 14 11.66 19.33 -12.33
N CYS A 15 11.74 18.98 -11.03
CA CYS A 15 11.74 17.58 -10.66
C CYS A 15 10.66 16.93 -11.52
N GLY A 16 11.08 16.05 -12.44
CA GLY A 16 10.19 15.14 -13.13
C GLY A 16 9.58 14.23 -12.09
N ALA A 17 8.59 14.74 -11.35
CA ALA A 17 7.74 13.94 -10.53
C ALA A 17 6.97 13.04 -11.49
N PRO A 18 7.11 11.71 -11.41
CA PRO A 18 6.21 10.83 -12.15
C PRO A 18 4.81 11.15 -11.65
N LEU A 19 3.97 11.62 -12.57
CA LEU A 19 2.56 11.83 -12.33
C LEU A 19 1.98 10.51 -11.80
N CYS A 20 1.51 10.57 -10.55
CA CYS A 20 0.65 9.61 -9.85
C CYS A 20 1.28 8.30 -9.30
N PRO A 21 1.24 8.12 -7.97
CA PRO A 21 1.04 6.79 -7.38
C PRO A 21 -0.05 6.78 -6.28
N ALA A 22 -1.11 7.59 -6.40
CA ALA A 22 -2.27 7.44 -5.51
C ALA A 22 -3.07 6.16 -5.85
N ALA A 23 -3.07 5.74 -7.11
CA ALA A 23 -3.72 4.51 -7.57
C ALA A 23 -2.92 3.22 -7.28
N SER A 24 -1.63 3.30 -6.95
CA SER A 24 -0.78 2.11 -6.76
C SER A 24 -0.80 1.53 -5.34
N ARG A 25 -1.26 2.30 -4.34
CA ARG A 25 -1.18 1.87 -2.93
C ARG A 25 -2.31 0.93 -2.52
N SER A 26 -3.54 1.18 -2.97
CA SER A 26 -4.69 0.30 -2.70
C SER A 26 -4.54 -1.09 -3.32
N SER A 27 -3.82 -1.17 -4.44
CA SER A 27 -3.57 -2.40 -5.19
C SER A 27 -2.76 -3.42 -4.39
N THR A 28 -1.77 -2.97 -3.60
CA THR A 28 -0.95 -3.85 -2.77
C THR A 28 -1.78 -4.58 -1.71
N ARG A 29 -2.67 -3.86 -1.02
CA ARG A 29 -3.57 -4.48 -0.03
C ARG A 29 -4.53 -5.47 -0.69
N THR A 30 -5.17 -5.09 -1.79
CA THR A 30 -6.09 -5.97 -2.52
C THR A 30 -5.37 -7.23 -2.99
N PHE A 31 -4.16 -7.10 -3.50
CA PHE A 31 -3.32 -8.23 -3.90
C PHE A 31 -3.02 -9.18 -2.73
N LEU A 32 -2.60 -8.65 -1.58
CA LEU A 32 -2.36 -9.46 -0.37
C LEU A 32 -3.62 -10.21 0.07
N CYS A 33 -4.77 -9.54 0.08
CA CYS A 33 -6.05 -10.17 0.45
C CYS A 33 -6.45 -11.28 -0.54
N CYS A 34 -6.37 -11.01 -1.83
CA CYS A 34 -6.68 -11.98 -2.89
C CYS A 34 -5.73 -13.19 -2.83
N TRP A 35 -4.45 -12.98 -2.53
CA TRP A 35 -3.46 -14.04 -2.36
C TRP A 35 -3.81 -14.97 -1.19
N HIS A 36 -4.12 -14.42 -0.02
CA HIS A 36 -4.51 -15.22 1.14
C HIS A 36 -5.85 -15.93 0.93
N LEU A 37 -6.80 -15.28 0.26
CA LEU A 37 -8.08 -15.91 -0.09
C LEU A 37 -7.87 -17.11 -1.03
N TRP A 38 -7.04 -16.95 -2.06
CA TRP A 38 -6.68 -18.04 -2.97
C TRP A 38 -6.00 -19.19 -2.24
N LYS A 39 -5.01 -18.89 -1.39
CA LYS A 39 -4.29 -19.89 -0.59
C LYS A 39 -5.23 -20.64 0.35
N HIS A 40 -6.11 -19.92 1.04
CA HIS A 40 -7.08 -20.52 1.95
C HIS A 40 -8.08 -21.40 1.20
N ARG A 41 -8.62 -20.95 0.07
CA ARG A 41 -9.48 -21.77 -0.79
C ARG A 41 -8.79 -23.07 -1.21
N ASN A 42 -7.52 -23.01 -1.60
CA ASN A 42 -6.76 -24.21 -1.91
C ASN A 42 -6.59 -25.12 -0.69
N GLY A 43 -6.31 -24.56 0.49
CA GLY A 43 -6.28 -25.35 1.73
C GLY A 43 -7.61 -26.02 2.06
N VAL A 44 -8.74 -25.35 1.80
CA VAL A 44 -10.09 -25.92 2.01
C VAL A 44 -10.33 -27.08 1.05
N VAL A 45 -9.97 -26.92 -0.24
CA VAL A 45 -10.22 -27.93 -1.28
C VAL A 45 -9.26 -29.12 -1.19
N PHE A 46 -7.98 -28.87 -0.93
CA PHE A 46 -6.93 -29.89 -1.02
C PHE A 46 -6.50 -30.46 0.33
N ASN A 47 -6.67 -29.72 1.43
CA ASN A 47 -6.21 -30.10 2.77
C ASN A 47 -7.36 -30.19 3.79
N GLU A 48 -8.62 -30.22 3.34
CA GLU A 48 -9.83 -30.29 4.17
C GLU A 48 -9.88 -29.24 5.30
N GLN A 49 -9.22 -28.09 5.08
CA GLN A 49 -9.25 -26.99 6.04
C GLN A 49 -10.66 -26.44 6.16
N GLN A 50 -11.09 -26.08 7.37
CA GLN A 50 -12.36 -25.38 7.54
C GLN A 50 -12.28 -23.94 7.05
N PRO A 51 -13.31 -23.44 6.36
CA PRO A 51 -13.37 -22.05 5.93
C PRO A 51 -13.38 -21.12 7.15
N CYS A 52 -12.40 -20.22 7.25
CA CYS A 52 -12.27 -19.31 8.39
C CYS A 52 -11.78 -17.93 7.95
N LEU A 53 -12.72 -17.00 7.81
CA LEU A 53 -12.44 -15.62 7.41
C LEU A 53 -11.50 -14.90 8.39
N SER A 54 -11.68 -15.12 9.68
CA SER A 54 -10.84 -14.50 10.72
C SER A 54 -9.37 -14.87 10.58
N ASN A 55 -9.07 -16.12 10.16
CA ASN A 55 -7.69 -16.54 9.90
C ASN A 55 -7.12 -15.85 8.66
N ILE A 56 -7.89 -15.72 7.58
CA ILE A 56 -7.47 -15.00 6.37
C ILE A 56 -7.14 -13.54 6.70
N LEU A 57 -8.04 -12.85 7.41
CA LEU A 57 -7.87 -11.45 7.79
C LEU A 57 -6.65 -11.25 8.71
N ARG A 58 -6.44 -12.14 9.68
CA ARG A 58 -5.26 -12.14 10.54
C ARG A 58 -3.97 -12.26 9.73
N SER A 59 -3.89 -13.22 8.82
CA SER A 59 -2.70 -13.41 7.97
C SER A 59 -2.45 -12.23 7.04
N CYS A 60 -3.51 -11.61 6.50
CA CYS A 60 -3.41 -10.39 5.71
C CYS A 60 -2.84 -9.22 6.52
N ARG A 61 -3.25 -9.09 7.78
CA ARG A 61 -2.77 -8.04 8.70
C ARG A 61 -1.31 -8.23 9.08
N GLU A 62 -0.90 -9.46 9.37
CA GLU A 62 0.50 -9.80 9.66
C GLU A 62 1.40 -9.48 8.46
N ASP A 63 0.98 -9.88 7.26
CA ASP A 63 1.69 -9.55 6.04
C ASP A 63 1.72 -8.04 5.78
N ALA A 64 0.61 -7.32 5.97
CA ALA A 64 0.59 -5.87 5.83
C ALA A 64 1.65 -5.20 6.74
N ARG A 65 1.79 -5.66 7.99
CA ARG A 65 2.83 -5.18 8.92
C ARG A 65 4.25 -5.53 8.46
N LEU A 66 4.47 -6.74 7.97
CA LEU A 66 5.76 -7.12 7.38
C LEU A 66 6.11 -6.23 6.19
N TRP A 67 5.13 -5.90 5.35
CA TRP A 67 5.30 -4.99 4.23
C TRP A 67 5.54 -3.54 4.67
N ALA A 68 5.05 -3.11 5.84
CA ALA A 68 5.35 -1.80 6.41
C ALA A 68 6.86 -1.55 6.54
N SER A 69 7.62 -2.58 6.94
CA SER A 69 9.08 -2.48 7.08
C SER A 69 9.82 -2.23 5.75
N ARG A 70 9.16 -2.51 4.62
CA ARG A 70 9.71 -2.38 3.26
C ARG A 70 9.22 -1.13 2.54
N LEU A 71 8.26 -0.40 3.12
CA LEU A 71 7.72 0.83 2.55
C LEU A 71 8.50 2.06 3.04
N PRO A 72 8.55 3.14 2.25
CA PRO A 72 9.06 4.43 2.73
C PRO A 72 8.31 4.87 3.99
N ARG A 73 9.01 5.51 4.94
CA ARG A 73 8.41 5.98 6.21
C ARG A 73 7.16 6.85 6.02
N ALA A 74 7.07 7.59 4.92
CA ALA A 74 5.92 8.41 4.59
C ALA A 74 4.62 7.60 4.36
N ASP A 75 4.75 6.31 3.97
CA ASP A 75 3.61 5.42 3.73
C ASP A 75 3.27 4.56 4.96
N ALA A 76 4.04 4.61 6.05
CA ALA A 76 3.74 3.90 7.30
C ALA A 76 2.28 4.07 7.81
N PRO A 77 1.69 5.29 7.83
CA PRO A 77 0.30 5.45 8.30
C PRO A 77 -0.74 4.73 7.41
N ILE A 78 -0.44 4.46 6.13
CA ILE A 78 -1.36 3.73 5.26
C ILE A 78 -1.47 2.26 5.68
N VAL A 79 -0.37 1.69 6.18
CA VAL A 79 -0.35 0.30 6.62
C VAL A 79 -1.14 0.12 7.91
N GLU A 80 -1.08 1.09 8.82
CA GLU A 80 -1.93 1.09 10.02
C GLU A 80 -3.42 1.14 9.64
N SER A 81 -3.78 1.97 8.67
CA SER A 81 -5.15 1.99 8.12
C SER A 81 -5.57 0.62 7.57
N TRP A 82 -4.69 -0.07 6.83
CA TRP A 82 -4.98 -1.43 6.37
C TRP A 82 -5.13 -2.43 7.52
N CYS A 83 -4.27 -2.35 8.53
CA CYS A 83 -4.33 -3.24 9.69
C CYS A 83 -5.63 -3.09 10.48
N ASN A 84 -6.15 -1.86 10.58
CA ASN A 84 -7.44 -1.60 11.21
C ASN A 84 -8.60 -2.20 10.42
N LEU A 85 -8.58 -2.07 9.09
CA LEU A 85 -9.58 -2.67 8.19
C LEU A 85 -9.53 -4.21 8.17
N LEU A 86 -8.36 -4.80 8.46
CA LEU A 86 -8.13 -6.24 8.50
C LEU A 86 -8.28 -6.84 9.90
N SER A 87 -8.65 -6.04 10.91
CA SER A 87 -8.96 -6.58 12.23
C SER A 87 -10.32 -7.29 12.17
N PRO A 88 -10.42 -8.57 12.60
CA PRO A 88 -11.71 -9.20 12.77
C PRO A 88 -12.51 -8.45 13.85
N VAL A 89 -13.83 -8.32 13.63
CA VAL A 89 -14.80 -7.87 14.65
C VAL A 89 -15.01 -8.96 15.68
#